data_AF-A0A2V3TSI4-F1
#
_entry.id   AF-A0A2V3TSI4-F1
#
_cell.length_a   1.000
_cell.length_b   1.000
_cell.length_c   1.000
_cell.angle_alpha   90.00
_cell.angle_beta   90.00
_cell.angle_gamma   90.00
#
_symmetry.space_group_name_H-M   'P 1'
#
loop_
_entity.id
_entity.type
_entity.pdbx_description
1 polymer ?
#
loop_
_entity_poly.entity_id
_entity_poly.type
_entity_poly.pdbx_seq_one_letter_code
_entity_poly.pdbx_strand_id
1 'polypeptide(L)'
;MGVVVPFPAARHRGRITKTASYMASISRDHAEKHLSEQLRRLVASLEKKGIEPDTIERERSAYNAAVRAAVWRLIILRGAS
;
A
#
# COMPACT_ATOMS: atom_id res chain seq x y z
N MET A 1 10.29 1.14 29.99
CA MET A 1 10.60 0.44 28.73
C MET A 1 9.36 0.52 27.84
N GLY A 2 9.40 1.30 26.75
CA GLY A 2 8.26 1.43 25.84
C GLY A 2 8.35 0.38 24.73
N VAL A 3 7.31 -0.42 24.53
CA VAL A 3 7.20 -1.31 23.37
C VAL A 3 6.90 -0.45 22.15
N VAL A 4 7.83 -0.39 21.20
CA VAL A 4 7.56 0.21 19.89
C VAL A 4 6.59 -0.73 19.18
N VAL A 5 5.31 -0.37 19.20
CA VAL A 5 4.29 -1.07 18.41
C VAL A 5 4.47 -0.59 16.97
N PRO A 6 4.85 -1.47 16.01
CA PRO A 6 4.90 -1.07 14.61
C PRO A 6 3.50 -0.60 14.21
N PHE A 7 3.37 0.67 13.81
CA PHE A 7 2.14 1.17 13.23
C PHE A 7 2.06 0.61 11.80
N PRO A 8 1.17 -0.37 11.53
CA PRO A 8 1.21 -1.09 10.26
C PRO A 8 0.99 -0.13 9.10
N ALA A 9 1.75 -0.32 8.02
CA ALA A 9 1.64 0.45 6.79
C ALA A 9 0.20 0.39 6.21
N ALA A 10 -0.48 -0.73 6.43
CA ALA A 10 -1.88 -0.93 6.08
C ALA A 10 -2.87 -0.03 6.86
N ARG A 11 -2.45 0.56 7.99
CA ARG A 11 -3.25 1.52 8.76
C ARG A 11 -3.04 2.97 8.32
N HIS A 12 -2.08 3.25 7.44
CA HIS A 12 -1.91 4.57 6.83
C HIS A 12 -2.92 4.81 5.70
N ARG A 13 -4.19 5.00 6.08
CA ARG A 13 -5.33 5.21 5.17
C ARG A 13 -5.06 6.30 4.13
N GLY A 14 -4.47 7.43 4.54
CA GLY A 14 -4.15 8.52 3.61
C GLY A 14 -3.20 8.11 2.47
N ARG A 15 -2.19 7.29 2.78
CA ARG A 15 -1.25 6.79 1.76
C ARG A 15 -1.94 5.80 0.82
N ILE A 16 -2.74 4.89 1.38
CA ILE A 16 -3.53 3.91 0.62
C ILE A 16 -4.49 4.61 -0.35
N THR A 17 -5.27 5.57 0.14
CA THR A 17 -6.24 6.31 -0.67
C THR A 17 -5.55 7.11 -1.77
N LYS A 18 -4.40 7.74 -1.48
CA LYS A 18 -3.62 8.48 -2.48
C LYS A 18 -3.10 7.56 -3.60
N THR A 19 -2.51 6.43 -3.24
CA THR A 19 -2.04 5.44 -4.22
C THR A 19 -3.20 4.88 -5.03
N ALA A 20 -4.31 4.52 -4.39
CA ALA A 20 -5.48 3.97 -5.07
C ALA A 20 -6.12 4.99 -6.03
N SER A 21 -6.22 6.26 -5.63
CA SER A 21 -6.79 7.32 -6.49
C SER A 21 -5.94 7.54 -7.73
N TYR A 22 -4.61 7.55 -7.58
CA TYR A 22 -3.69 7.67 -8.71
C TYR A 22 -3.75 6.44 -9.64
N MET A 23 -3.79 5.23 -9.07
CA MET A 23 -3.97 4.00 -9.86
C MET A 23 -5.28 4.00 -10.65
N ALA A 24 -6.36 4.52 -10.07
CA ALA A 24 -7.66 4.61 -10.73
C ALA A 24 -7.73 5.69 -11.82
N SER A 25 -6.73 6.58 -11.93
CA SER A 25 -6.69 7.64 -12.96
C SER A 25 -5.79 7.33 -14.15
N ILE A 26 -5.11 6.17 -14.18
CA ILE A 26 -4.15 5.79 -15.22
C ILE A 26 -4.47 4.40 -15.78
N SER A 27 -3.80 4.01 -16.86
CA SER A 27 -3.99 2.68 -17.45
C SER A 27 -3.50 1.58 -16.49
N ARG A 28 -4.11 0.39 -16.63
CA ARG A 28 -3.84 -0.78 -15.78
C ARG A 28 -2.35 -1.09 -15.66
N ASP A 29 -1.62 -1.11 -16.76
CA ASP A 29 -0.19 -1.47 -16.75
C ASP A 29 0.64 -0.44 -15.99
N HIS A 30 0.34 0.85 -16.13
CA HIS A 30 0.99 1.91 -15.38
C HIS A 30 0.60 1.88 -13.89
N ALA A 31 -0.64 1.51 -13.57
CA ALA A 31 -1.10 1.33 -12.20
C ALA A 31 -0.37 0.18 -11.48
N GLU A 32 -0.24 -0.98 -12.12
CA GLU A 32 0.46 -2.14 -11.55
C GLU A 32 1.97 -1.87 -11.37
N LYS A 33 2.61 -1.18 -12.34
CA LYS A 33 3.99 -0.70 -12.18
C LYS A 33 4.12 0.29 -11.02
N HIS A 34 3.20 1.24 -10.90
CA HIS A 34 3.21 2.20 -9.79
C HIS A 34 3.10 1.50 -8.43
N LEU A 35 2.18 0.54 -8.30
CA LEU A 35 2.01 -0.24 -7.07
C LEU A 35 3.28 -1.01 -6.72
N SER A 36 3.92 -1.64 -7.71
CA SER A 36 5.17 -2.38 -7.55
C SER A 36 6.29 -1.48 -7.02
N GLU A 37 6.42 -0.26 -7.56
CA GLU A 37 7.36 0.75 -7.07
C GLU A 37 7.06 1.21 -5.64
N GLN A 38 5.78 1.40 -5.28
CA GLN A 38 5.41 1.76 -3.90
C GLN A 38 5.77 0.64 -2.91
N LEU A 39 5.54 -0.63 -3.29
CA LEU A 39 5.90 -1.79 -2.47
C LEU A 39 7.42 -1.89 -2.29
N ARG A 40 8.19 -1.71 -3.37
CA ARG A 40 9.66 -1.69 -3.31
C ARG A 40 10.17 -0.59 -2.36
N ARG A 41 9.61 0.61 -2.44
CA ARG A 41 9.99 1.73 -1.54
C ARG A 41 9.62 1.45 -0.09
N LEU A 42 8.48 0.81 0.16
CA LEU A 42 8.07 0.40 1.50
C LEU A 42 9.07 -0.60 2.09
N VAL A 43 9.38 -1.66 1.37
CA VAL A 43 10.35 -2.69 1.78
C VAL A 43 11.70 -2.05 2.09
N ALA A 44 12.27 -1.29 1.14
CA ALA A 44 13.55 -0.62 1.34
C ALA A 44 13.56 0.34 2.54
N SER A 45 12.43 1.00 2.83
CA SER A 45 12.32 1.86 4.00
C SER A 45 12.26 1.08 5.32
N LEU A 46 11.68 -0.12 5.33
CA LEU A 46 11.60 -0.96 6.53
C LEU A 46 12.92 -1.69 6.79
N GLU A 47 13.59 -2.15 5.72
CA GLU A 47 14.94 -2.72 5.79
C GLU A 47 15.93 -1.70 6.39
N LYS A 48 15.89 -0.44 5.92
CA LYS A 48 16.69 0.66 6.47
C LYS A 48 16.43 0.95 7.96
N LYS A 49 15.27 0.55 8.47
CA LYS A 49 14.89 0.69 9.88
C LYS A 49 15.23 -0.55 10.72
N GLY A 50 15.86 -1.56 10.13
CA GLY A 50 16.22 -2.81 10.81
C GLY A 50 15.02 -3.67 11.18
N ILE A 51 13.91 -3.56 10.43
CA ILE A 51 12.73 -4.38 10.68
C ILE A 51 12.98 -5.81 10.21
N GLU A 52 12.57 -6.79 11.02
CA GLU A 52 12.69 -8.23 10.71
C GLU A 52 12.01 -8.60 9.37
N PRO A 53 12.62 -9.45 8.52
CA PRO A 53 12.12 -9.80 7.19
C PRO A 53 10.67 -10.30 7.17
N ASP A 54 10.29 -11.15 8.12
CA ASP A 54 8.92 -11.67 8.23
C ASP A 54 7.90 -10.56 8.49
N THR A 55 8.30 -9.54 9.25
CA THR A 55 7.47 -8.37 9.51
C THR A 55 7.37 -7.50 8.27
N ILE A 56 8.46 -7.33 7.52
CA ILE A 56 8.45 -6.60 6.25
C ILE A 56 7.50 -7.26 5.24
N GLU A 57 7.53 -8.59 5.11
CA GLU A 57 6.67 -9.29 4.16
C GLU A 57 5.19 -9.18 4.57
N ARG A 58 4.88 -9.31 5.88
CA ARG A 58 3.52 -9.05 6.40
C ARG A 58 3.05 -7.64 6.07
N GLU A 59 3.89 -6.63 6.27
CA GLU A 59 3.56 -5.23 5.98
C GLU A 59 3.37 -4.97 4.48
N ARG A 60 4.23 -5.55 3.64
CA ARG A 60 4.15 -5.47 2.18
C ARG A 60 2.86 -6.09 1.68
N SER A 61 2.54 -7.30 2.11
CA SER A 61 1.33 -8.03 1.74
C SER A 61 0.06 -7.29 2.21
N ALA A 62 0.05 -6.79 3.45
CA ALA A 62 -1.06 -6.01 3.98
C ALA A 62 -1.28 -4.69 3.21
N TYR A 63 -0.21 -3.98 2.86
CA TYR A 63 -0.29 -2.75 2.05
C TYR A 63 -0.82 -3.02 0.63
N ASN A 64 -0.31 -4.06 -0.03
CA ASN A 64 -0.77 -4.47 -1.36
C ASN A 64 -2.28 -4.77 -1.37
N ALA A 65 -2.74 -5.58 -0.42
CA ALA A 65 -4.16 -5.93 -0.29
C ALA A 65 -5.03 -4.69 -0.04
N ALA A 66 -4.60 -3.80 0.86
CA ALA A 66 -5.35 -2.60 1.19
C ALA A 66 -5.48 -1.63 0.01
N VAL A 67 -4.40 -1.42 -0.76
CA VAL A 67 -4.44 -0.59 -1.98
C VAL A 67 -5.36 -1.19 -3.03
N ARG A 68 -5.24 -2.49 -3.32
CA ARG A 68 -6.11 -3.17 -4.29
C ARG A 68 -7.58 -3.07 -3.89
N ALA A 69 -7.90 -3.28 -2.62
CA ALA A 69 -9.27 -3.12 -2.11
C ALA A 69 -9.78 -1.68 -2.26
N ALA A 70 -8.92 -0.68 -2.04
CA ALA A 70 -9.28 0.73 -2.21
C ALA A 70 -9.52 1.10 -3.68
N VAL A 71 -8.71 0.58 -4.62
CA VAL A 71 -8.93 0.75 -6.05
C VAL A 71 -10.29 0.17 -6.47
N TRP A 72 -10.60 -1.06 -6.04
CA TRP A 72 -11.89 -1.68 -6.30
C TRP A 72 -13.07 -0.83 -5.80
N ARG A 73 -12.98 -0.30 -4.57
CA ARG A 73 -14.01 0.60 -4.04
C ARG A 73 -14.19 1.85 -4.90
N LEU A 74 -13.10 2.46 -5.35
CA LEU A 74 -13.17 3.66 -6.21
C LEU A 74 -13.83 3.36 -7.56
N ILE A 75 -13.53 2.22 -8.16
CA ILE A 75 -14.13 1.81 -9.44
C ILE A 75 -15.63 1.55 -9.25
N ILE A 76 -16.02 0.80 -8.21
CA ILE A 76 -17.43 0.49 -7.92
C ILE A 76 -18.22 1.76 -7.62
N LEU A 77 -17.70 2.65 -6.77
CA LEU A 77 -18.39 3.87 -6.37
C LEU A 77 -18.46 4.92 -7.49
N ARG A 78 -17.48 4.96 -8.41
CA ARG A 78 -17.55 5.83 -9.59
C ARG A 78 -18.43 5.26 -10.71
N GLY A 79 -18.46 3.93 -10.86
CA GLY A 79 -19.27 3.24 -11.87
C GLY A 79 -20.77 3.14 -11.56
N ALA A 80 -21.19 3.56 -10.35
CA ALA A 80 -22.60 3.62 -9.96
C ALA A 80 -23.31 4.92 -10.39
N SER A 81 -22.78 5.61 -11.41
CA SER A 81 -23.34 6.85 -11.96
C SER A 81 -24.10 6.57 -13.25
#